data_AF-A0A9W3GFK5-F1
#
_entry.id   AF-A0A9W3GFK5-F1
#
_cell.length_a   1.000
_cell.length_b   1.000
_cell.length_c   1.000
_cell.angle_alpha   90.00
_cell.angle_beta   90.00
_cell.angle_gamma   90.00
#
_symmetry.space_group_name_H-M   'P 1'
#
loop_
_entity.id
_entity.type
_entity.pdbx_description
1 polymer ?
#
loop_
_entity_poly.entity_id
_entity_poly.type
_entity_poly.pdbx_seq_one_letter_code
_entity_poly.pdbx_strand_id
1 'polypeptide(L)'
;MNPTVQLQGFGRPSVYHAAIVIFLEFFAWGLLTTPMLNVLHDTFPQHTFLMNGLIQGVKGLLSFLSAPLIGALSDVWGRKPFLLCTVFFTCFPIPLMKISPWWYFAMISMSGVFSVTFSVIFAYVADITQAHERSTAYGWVSATFAASLVSSPAIGALLSASYGDSLVVLVATVVALLDICFILLAVPESLPEKMRPLSWGAQISWRQADPFALFRIRTDHLLGIDCYIMQHA
;
A
#
# COMPACT_ATOMS: atom_id res chain seq x y z
N MET A 1 -8.08 -32.39 -12.48
CA MET A 1 -8.36 -31.10 -13.16
C MET A 1 -8.31 -30.02 -12.09
N ASN A 2 -7.22 -29.27 -12.00
CA ASN A 2 -7.08 -28.16 -11.05
C ASN A 2 -6.99 -26.87 -11.87
N PRO A 3 -7.98 -25.96 -11.82
CA PRO A 3 -7.87 -24.69 -12.50
C PRO A 3 -7.05 -23.77 -11.60
N THR A 4 -5.72 -23.89 -11.65
CA THR A 4 -4.87 -22.83 -11.11
C THR A 4 -5.07 -21.62 -11.99
N VAL A 5 -5.89 -20.69 -11.52
CA VAL A 5 -5.99 -19.33 -12.05
C VAL A 5 -4.61 -18.72 -11.87
N GLN A 6 -3.75 -18.89 -12.88
CA GLN A 6 -2.48 -18.17 -12.97
C GLN A 6 -2.84 -16.70 -13.14
N LEU A 7 -2.79 -15.94 -12.06
CA LEU A 7 -2.79 -14.47 -12.05
C LEU A 7 -1.46 -13.95 -12.65
N GLN A 8 -1.03 -14.48 -13.80
CA GLN A 8 0.07 -13.92 -14.58
C GLN A 8 -0.45 -12.66 -15.27
N GLY A 9 0.01 -11.49 -14.81
CA GLY A 9 -0.22 -10.24 -15.55
C GLY A 9 0.48 -10.29 -16.90
N PHE A 10 -0.05 -9.54 -17.87
CA PHE A 10 0.56 -9.42 -19.19
C PHE A 10 1.89 -8.64 -19.13
N GLY A 11 3.01 -9.28 -19.51
CA GLY A 11 4.27 -8.59 -19.81
C GLY A 11 5.42 -8.86 -18.83
N ARG A 12 6.59 -8.26 -19.11
CA ARG A 12 7.76 -8.33 -18.23
C ARG A 12 7.55 -7.40 -17.02
N PRO A 13 7.93 -7.83 -15.80
CA PRO A 13 7.87 -6.95 -14.63
C PRO A 13 8.66 -5.67 -14.89
N SER A 14 8.02 -4.53 -14.62
CA SER A 14 8.59 -3.21 -14.93
C SER A 14 8.19 -2.17 -13.89
N VAL A 15 9.09 -1.22 -13.64
CA VAL A 15 8.92 -0.11 -12.69
C VAL A 15 7.69 0.73 -13.04
N TYR A 16 7.31 0.80 -14.33
CA TYR A 16 6.13 1.53 -14.76
C TYR A 16 4.83 1.00 -14.14
N HIS A 17 4.72 -0.31 -13.91
CA HIS A 17 3.52 -0.88 -13.27
C HIS A 17 3.39 -0.38 -11.83
N ALA A 18 4.50 -0.43 -11.07
CA ALA A 18 4.57 0.11 -9.71
C ALA A 18 4.25 1.61 -9.66
N ALA A 19 4.76 2.37 -10.63
CA ALA A 19 4.53 3.80 -10.73
C ALA A 19 3.06 4.15 -11.08
N ILE A 20 2.41 3.35 -11.93
CA ILE A 20 0.99 3.54 -12.27
C ILE A 20 0.11 3.21 -11.06
N VAL A 21 0.37 2.10 -10.36
CA VAL A 21 -0.41 1.70 -9.17
C VAL A 21 -0.33 2.78 -8.09
N ILE A 22 0.89 3.23 -7.77
CA ILE A 22 1.05 4.28 -6.75
C ILE A 22 0.37 5.58 -7.19
N PHE A 23 0.46 5.92 -8.48
CA PHE A 23 -0.19 7.12 -8.98
C PHE A 23 -1.70 7.03 -8.82
N LEU A 24 -2.33 5.93 -9.23
CA LEU A 24 -3.79 5.77 -9.18
C LEU A 24 -4.32 5.70 -7.75
N GLU A 25 -3.68 4.94 -6.85
CA GLU A 25 -4.09 4.82 -5.45
C GLU A 25 -4.09 6.20 -4.77
N PHE A 26 -2.98 6.94 -4.87
CA PHE A 26 -2.86 8.26 -4.24
C PHE A 26 -3.66 9.34 -4.94
N PHE A 27 -3.87 9.22 -6.24
CA PHE A 27 -4.76 10.11 -6.98
C PHE A 27 -6.22 9.94 -6.52
N ALA A 28 -6.70 8.71 -6.35
CA ALA A 28 -8.04 8.44 -5.81
C ALA A 28 -8.22 9.01 -4.39
N TRP A 29 -7.24 8.79 -3.52
CA TRP A 29 -7.27 9.34 -2.16
C TRP A 29 -7.19 10.87 -2.12
N GLY A 30 -6.36 11.48 -2.96
CA GLY A 30 -6.23 12.94 -2.99
C GLY A 30 -7.45 13.64 -3.59
N LEU A 31 -8.18 13.00 -4.54
CA LEU A 31 -9.49 13.48 -5.01
C LEU A 31 -10.50 13.57 -3.86
N LEU A 32 -10.46 12.63 -2.92
CA LEU A 32 -11.39 12.56 -1.79
C LEU A 32 -11.13 13.59 -0.70
N THR A 33 -10.06 14.38 -0.79
CA THR A 33 -9.69 15.37 0.23
C THR A 33 -10.86 16.31 0.56
N THR A 34 -11.50 16.90 -0.46
CA THR A 34 -12.64 17.81 -0.27
C THR A 34 -13.88 17.12 0.30
N PRO A 35 -14.43 16.04 -0.32
CA PRO A 35 -15.64 15.42 0.20
C PRO A 35 -15.43 14.74 1.55
N MET A 36 -14.22 14.26 1.86
CA MET A 36 -13.87 13.76 3.19
C MET A 36 -13.97 14.86 4.25
N LEU A 37 -13.41 16.05 3.97
CA LEU A 37 -13.49 17.19 4.89
C LEU A 37 -14.93 17.64 5.11
N ASN A 38 -15.76 17.65 4.07
CA ASN A 38 -17.17 18.01 4.19
C ASN A 38 -17.95 17.01 5.07
N VAL A 39 -17.80 15.70 4.81
CA VAL A 39 -18.44 14.65 5.62
C VAL A 39 -17.99 14.70 7.08
N LEU A 40 -16.72 15.02 7.31
CA LEU A 40 -16.17 15.16 8.65
C LEU A 40 -16.70 16.40 9.37
N HIS A 41 -16.82 17.52 8.67
CA HIS A 41 -17.40 18.75 9.20
C HIS A 41 -18.88 18.56 9.55
N ASP A 42 -19.64 17.88 8.69
CA ASP A 42 -21.05 17.59 8.92
C ASP A 42 -21.26 16.65 10.12
N THR A 43 -20.34 15.70 10.34
CA THR A 43 -20.42 14.76 11.46
C THR A 43 -19.89 15.35 12.77
N PHE A 44 -18.83 16.17 12.72
CA PHE A 44 -18.17 16.73 13.90
C PHE A 44 -17.93 18.25 13.78
N PRO A 45 -18.97 19.10 13.75
CA PRO A 45 -18.85 20.52 13.43
C PRO A 45 -17.87 21.28 14.34
N GLN A 46 -17.83 20.95 15.64
CA GLN A 46 -16.98 21.63 16.62
C GLN A 46 -15.54 21.11 16.68
N HIS A 47 -15.27 19.90 16.16
CA HIS A 47 -14.01 19.19 16.35
C HIS A 47 -13.47 18.54 15.06
N THR A 48 -13.84 19.05 13.89
CA THR A 48 -13.48 18.52 12.56
C THR A 48 -12.00 18.16 12.44
N PHE A 49 -11.10 19.11 12.70
CA PHE A 49 -9.66 18.88 12.55
C PHE A 49 -9.07 17.91 13.58
N LEU A 50 -9.61 17.90 14.81
CA LEU A 50 -9.17 16.98 15.86
C LEU A 50 -9.57 15.55 15.50
N MET A 51 -10.82 15.33 15.06
CA MET A 51 -11.27 14.02 14.61
C MET A 51 -10.52 13.54 13.37
N ASN A 52 -10.21 14.43 12.42
CA ASN A 52 -9.37 14.09 11.28
C ASN A 52 -8.00 13.58 11.73
N GLY A 53 -7.36 14.34 12.63
CA GLY A 53 -6.07 13.99 13.19
C GLY A 53 -6.09 12.66 13.95
N LEU A 54 -7.16 12.38 14.69
CA LEU A 54 -7.33 11.12 15.42
C LEU A 54 -7.49 9.93 14.45
N ILE A 55 -8.36 10.05 13.45
CA ILE A 55 -8.59 8.99 12.45
C ILE A 55 -7.31 8.69 11.67
N GLN A 56 -6.65 9.72 11.15
CA GLN A 56 -5.40 9.58 10.40
C GLN A 56 -4.25 9.12 11.30
N GLY A 57 -4.24 9.54 12.56
CA GLY A 57 -3.27 9.11 13.57
C GLY A 57 -3.40 7.61 13.87
N VAL A 58 -4.62 7.12 14.10
CA VAL A 58 -4.88 5.67 14.30
C VAL A 58 -4.51 4.88 13.05
N LYS A 59 -4.93 5.35 11.86
CA LYS A 59 -4.55 4.73 10.58
C LYS A 59 -3.03 4.64 10.43
N GLY A 60 -2.31 5.73 10.71
CA GLY A 60 -0.85 5.80 10.63
C GLY A 60 -0.15 4.91 11.65
N LEU A 61 -0.64 4.87 12.89
CA LEU A 61 -0.11 3.99 13.93
C LEU A 61 -0.26 2.52 13.56
N LEU A 62 -1.44 2.13 13.07
CA LEU A 62 -1.69 0.77 12.58
C LEU A 62 -0.79 0.43 11.39
N SER A 63 -0.61 1.36 10.45
CA SER A 63 0.28 1.19 9.29
C SER A 63 1.73 1.01 9.71
N PHE A 64 2.18 1.77 10.71
CA PHE A 64 3.54 1.67 11.24
C PHE A 64 3.80 0.32 11.90
N LEU A 65 2.85 -0.16 12.70
CA LEU A 65 2.95 -1.47 13.36
C LEU A 65 2.85 -2.64 12.36
N SER A 66 2.03 -2.49 11.32
CA SER A 66 1.83 -3.55 10.32
C SER A 66 2.88 -3.57 9.21
N ALA A 67 3.57 -2.45 8.93
CA ALA A 67 4.59 -2.35 7.89
C ALA A 67 5.64 -3.48 7.93
N PRO A 68 6.33 -3.76 9.06
CA PRO A 68 7.31 -4.85 9.08
C PRO A 68 6.67 -6.23 8.94
N LEU A 69 5.48 -6.42 9.50
CA LEU A 69 4.76 -7.70 9.45
C LEU A 69 4.33 -8.02 8.01
N ILE A 70 3.65 -7.08 7.35
CA ILE A 70 3.14 -7.26 5.99
C ILE A 70 4.29 -7.28 4.98
N GLY A 71 5.34 -6.48 5.19
CA GLY A 71 6.55 -6.52 4.36
C GLY A 71 7.15 -7.93 4.34
N ALA A 72 7.42 -8.52 5.51
CA ALA A 72 7.94 -9.88 5.62
C ALA A 72 6.97 -10.92 5.05
N LEU A 73 5.66 -10.76 5.26
CA LEU A 73 4.65 -11.69 4.73
C LEU A 73 4.57 -11.64 3.19
N SER A 74 4.75 -10.44 2.60
CA SER A 74 4.77 -10.23 1.16
C SER A 74 5.98 -10.89 0.47
N ASP A 75 7.11 -11.00 1.19
CA ASP A 75 8.31 -11.67 0.67
C ASP A 75 8.11 -13.20 0.56
N VAL A 76 7.23 -13.79 1.37
CA VAL A 76 6.99 -15.25 1.39
C VAL A 76 5.80 -15.66 0.51
N TRP A 77 4.71 -14.90 0.53
CA TRP A 77 3.45 -15.29 -0.11
C TRP A 77 3.29 -14.76 -1.54
N GLY A 78 4.11 -13.81 -1.97
CA GLY A 78 3.95 -13.12 -3.24
C GLY A 78 3.74 -11.62 -3.06
N ARG A 79 4.37 -10.81 -3.91
CA ARG A 79 4.22 -9.35 -3.86
C ARG A 79 2.92 -8.88 -4.50
N LYS A 80 2.48 -9.53 -5.59
CA LYS A 80 1.23 -9.18 -6.28
C LYS A 80 -0.01 -9.37 -5.40
N PRO A 81 -0.24 -10.52 -4.73
CA PRO A 81 -1.43 -10.69 -3.89
C PRO A 81 -1.44 -9.73 -2.71
N PHE A 82 -0.28 -9.42 -2.13
CA PHE A 82 -0.18 -8.42 -1.07
C PHE A 82 -0.45 -7.01 -1.57
N LEU A 83 0.10 -6.61 -2.73
CA LEU A 83 -0.17 -5.32 -3.36
C LEU A 83 -1.67 -5.15 -3.65
N LEU A 84 -2.32 -6.20 -4.17
CA LEU A 84 -3.75 -6.20 -4.41
C LEU A 84 -4.55 -6.07 -3.12
N CYS A 85 -4.19 -6.83 -2.07
CA CYS A 85 -4.85 -6.75 -0.78
C CYS A 85 -4.71 -5.37 -0.17
N THR A 86 -3.52 -4.77 -0.19
CA THR A 86 -3.30 -3.43 0.39
C THR A 86 -4.16 -2.39 -0.31
N VAL A 87 -4.13 -2.35 -1.64
CA VAL A 87 -4.94 -1.41 -2.44
C VAL A 87 -6.44 -1.68 -2.28
N PHE A 88 -6.87 -2.94 -2.23
CA PHE A 88 -8.28 -3.28 -2.03
C PHE A 88 -8.79 -2.78 -0.67
N PHE A 89 -8.06 -3.05 0.42
CA PHE A 89 -8.46 -2.62 1.76
C PHE A 89 -8.36 -1.10 1.95
N THR A 90 -7.45 -0.41 1.26
CA THR A 90 -7.39 1.06 1.28
C THR A 90 -8.50 1.68 0.43
N CYS A 91 -8.90 1.07 -0.68
CA CYS A 91 -9.98 1.62 -1.52
C CYS A 91 -11.40 1.26 -1.05
N PHE A 92 -11.57 0.17 -0.30
CA PHE A 92 -12.88 -0.30 0.18
C PHE A 92 -13.69 0.74 1.01
N PRO A 93 -13.08 1.59 1.86
CA PRO A 93 -13.79 2.65 2.59
C PRO A 93 -14.42 3.72 1.69
N ILE A 94 -13.88 3.99 0.50
CA ILE A 94 -14.29 5.11 -0.36
C ILE A 94 -15.81 5.16 -0.62
N PRO A 95 -16.46 4.09 -1.13
CA PRO A 95 -17.91 4.09 -1.37
C PRO A 95 -18.74 4.16 -0.07
N LEU A 96 -18.21 3.68 1.06
CA LEU A 96 -18.91 3.71 2.35
C LEU A 96 -19.15 5.15 2.85
N MET A 97 -18.37 6.12 2.37
CA MET A 97 -18.56 7.53 2.69
C MET A 97 -19.94 8.05 2.29
N LYS A 98 -20.58 7.44 1.28
CA LYS A 98 -21.96 7.79 0.87
C LYS A 98 -23.05 7.06 1.65
N ILE A 99 -22.74 5.89 2.20
CA ILE A 99 -23.72 5.04 2.87
C ILE A 99 -23.86 5.47 4.33
N SER A 100 -22.74 5.54 5.05
CA SER A 100 -22.73 5.90 6.46
C SER A 100 -21.37 6.46 6.88
N PRO A 101 -21.30 7.72 7.34
CA PRO A 101 -20.06 8.34 7.82
C PRO A 101 -19.38 7.53 8.94
N TRP A 102 -20.16 6.93 9.84
CA TRP A 102 -19.63 6.13 10.95
C TRP A 102 -18.92 4.86 10.46
N TRP A 103 -19.51 4.15 9.49
CA TRP A 103 -18.85 3.00 8.86
C TRP A 103 -17.62 3.40 8.07
N TYR A 104 -17.67 4.54 7.38
CA TYR A 104 -16.51 5.11 6.70
C TYR A 104 -15.36 5.35 7.68
N PHE A 105 -15.59 6.02 8.80
CA PHE A 105 -14.56 6.32 9.81
C PHE A 105 -14.01 5.05 10.49
N ALA A 106 -14.84 4.05 10.74
CA ALA A 106 -14.38 2.76 11.26
C ALA A 106 -13.47 2.04 10.24
N MET A 107 -13.93 1.94 8.99
CA MET A 107 -13.21 1.22 7.94
C MET A 107 -11.92 1.93 7.52
N ILE A 108 -11.90 3.26 7.44
CA ILE A 108 -10.66 4.00 7.13
C ILE A 108 -9.63 3.85 8.25
N SER A 109 -10.05 3.84 9.52
CA SER A 109 -9.15 3.60 10.66
C SER A 109 -8.56 2.20 10.57
N MET A 110 -9.41 1.18 10.34
CA MET A 110 -8.98 -0.21 10.18
C MET A 110 -8.12 -0.45 8.94
N SER A 111 -8.35 0.30 7.85
CA SER A 111 -7.55 0.21 6.62
C SER A 111 -6.07 0.50 6.88
N GLY A 112 -5.73 1.17 7.99
CA GLY A 112 -4.36 1.39 8.45
C GLY A 112 -3.54 0.11 8.51
N VAL A 113 -4.14 -1.02 8.92
CA VAL A 113 -3.42 -2.31 8.96
C VAL A 113 -2.86 -2.68 7.59
N PHE A 114 -3.59 -2.41 6.51
CA PHE A 114 -3.20 -2.73 5.14
C PHE A 114 -2.62 -1.54 4.37
N SER A 115 -2.53 -0.36 4.98
CA SER A 115 -2.05 0.88 4.36
C SER A 115 -0.51 0.93 4.29
N VAL A 116 0.09 -0.13 3.77
CA VAL A 116 1.54 -0.35 3.63
C VAL A 116 1.96 -0.52 2.17
N THR A 117 1.10 -0.09 1.23
CA THR A 117 1.29 -0.22 -0.21
C THR A 117 2.67 0.29 -0.66
N PHE A 118 3.12 1.43 -0.12
CA PHE A 118 4.46 1.98 -0.39
C PHE A 118 5.60 1.00 -0.12
N SER A 119 5.52 0.25 0.99
CA SER A 119 6.54 -0.73 1.35
C SER A 119 6.57 -1.89 0.36
N VAL A 120 5.39 -2.40 -0.01
CA VAL A 120 5.25 -3.50 -0.98
C VAL A 120 5.72 -3.07 -2.38
N ILE A 121 5.39 -1.85 -2.80
CA ILE A 121 5.81 -1.28 -4.10
C ILE A 121 7.34 -1.13 -4.16
N PHE A 122 7.97 -0.57 -3.14
CA PHE A 122 9.44 -0.44 -3.15
C PHE A 122 10.12 -1.79 -3.18
N ALA A 123 9.58 -2.77 -2.45
CA ALA A 123 10.11 -4.12 -2.47
C ALA A 123 9.88 -4.80 -3.84
N TYR A 124 8.74 -4.56 -4.50
CA TYR A 124 8.50 -4.98 -5.89
C TYR A 124 9.49 -4.36 -6.87
N VAL A 125 9.76 -3.06 -6.75
CA VAL A 125 10.76 -2.37 -7.57
C VAL A 125 12.17 -2.92 -7.31
N ALA A 126 12.50 -3.25 -6.06
CA ALA A 126 13.79 -3.82 -5.69
C ALA A 126 14.04 -5.21 -6.33
N ASP A 127 13.00 -6.03 -6.45
CA ASP A 127 13.08 -7.37 -7.07
C ASP A 127 13.36 -7.31 -8.57
N ILE A 128 12.85 -6.28 -9.25
CA ILE A 128 12.84 -6.21 -10.72
C ILE A 128 13.97 -5.33 -11.27
N THR A 129 14.64 -4.55 -10.41
CA THR A 129 15.72 -3.63 -10.78
C THR A 129 17.07 -4.05 -10.22
N GLN A 130 18.13 -3.80 -11.00
CA GLN A 130 19.50 -4.08 -10.58
C GLN A 130 19.94 -3.08 -9.51
N ALA A 131 20.88 -3.49 -8.64
CA ALA A 131 21.31 -2.69 -7.49
C ALA A 131 21.76 -1.26 -7.84
N HIS A 132 22.39 -1.07 -9.01
CA HIS A 132 22.88 0.24 -9.46
C HIS A 132 21.77 1.16 -9.99
N GLU A 133 20.63 0.63 -10.44
CA GLU A 133 19.50 1.40 -11.00
C GLU A 133 18.37 1.63 -9.99
N ARG A 134 18.40 0.92 -8.85
CA ARG A 134 17.36 1.00 -7.80
C ARG A 134 17.08 2.41 -7.33
N SER A 135 18.12 3.23 -7.15
CA SER A 135 17.96 4.63 -6.72
C SER A 135 17.15 5.43 -7.73
N THR A 136 17.45 5.29 -9.02
CA THR A 136 16.70 5.95 -10.10
C THR A 136 15.26 5.45 -10.16
N ALA A 137 15.04 4.14 -10.01
CA ALA A 137 13.69 3.56 -10.01
C ALA A 137 12.83 4.04 -8.82
N TYR A 138 13.40 4.12 -7.62
CA TYR A 138 12.72 4.72 -6.47
C TYR A 138 12.44 6.21 -6.66
N GLY A 139 13.36 6.93 -7.32
CA GLY A 139 13.16 8.31 -7.73
C GLY A 139 11.93 8.46 -8.64
N TRP A 140 11.79 7.60 -9.65
CA TRP A 140 10.62 7.59 -10.54
C TRP A 140 9.31 7.33 -9.81
N VAL A 141 9.26 6.31 -8.94
CA VAL A 141 8.06 6.01 -8.13
C VAL A 141 7.68 7.17 -7.22
N SER A 142 8.68 7.80 -6.59
CA SER A 142 8.46 8.96 -5.71
C SER A 142 8.00 10.19 -6.49
N ALA A 143 8.51 10.39 -7.71
CA ALA A 143 8.09 11.47 -8.59
C ALA A 143 6.64 11.31 -9.04
N THR A 144 6.21 10.09 -9.41
CA THR A 144 4.81 9.83 -9.76
C THR A 144 3.88 10.01 -8.57
N PHE A 145 4.29 9.58 -7.38
CA PHE A 145 3.55 9.87 -6.16
C PHE A 145 3.40 11.37 -5.92
N ALA A 146 4.49 12.15 -6.00
CA ALA A 146 4.43 13.61 -5.85
C ALA A 146 3.50 14.26 -6.90
N ALA A 147 3.56 13.80 -8.15
CA ALA A 147 2.68 14.26 -9.21
C ALA A 147 1.20 13.99 -8.90
N SER A 148 0.87 12.82 -8.34
CA SER A 148 -0.50 12.48 -7.92
C SER A 148 -1.00 13.39 -6.80
N LEU A 149 -0.15 13.70 -5.81
CA LEU A 149 -0.51 14.58 -4.68
C LEU A 149 -0.77 16.02 -5.08
N VAL A 150 -0.09 16.53 -6.12
CA VAL A 150 -0.30 17.89 -6.61
C VAL A 150 -1.53 17.97 -7.51
N SER A 151 -1.71 16.98 -8.41
CA SER A 151 -2.79 17.01 -9.39
C SER A 151 -4.16 16.66 -8.79
N SER A 152 -4.22 15.71 -7.85
CA SER A 152 -5.49 15.17 -7.36
C SER A 152 -6.35 16.14 -6.54
N PRO A 153 -5.84 16.97 -5.60
CA PRO A 153 -6.71 17.84 -4.80
C PRO A 153 -7.22 19.01 -5.63
N ALA A 154 -6.41 19.51 -6.58
CA ALA A 154 -6.83 20.56 -7.51
C ALA A 154 -8.00 20.08 -8.39
N ILE A 155 -7.89 18.86 -8.94
CA ILE A 155 -8.96 18.24 -9.73
C ILE A 155 -10.17 17.93 -8.84
N GLY A 156 -9.95 17.36 -7.65
CA GLY A 156 -11.02 17.00 -6.71
C GLY A 156 -11.83 18.20 -6.24
N ALA A 157 -11.16 19.31 -5.92
CA ALA A 157 -11.80 20.56 -5.53
C ALA A 157 -12.59 21.19 -6.69
N LEU A 158 -12.05 21.19 -7.92
CA LEU A 158 -12.75 21.71 -9.09
C LEU A 158 -14.02 20.90 -9.42
N LEU A 159 -13.92 19.57 -9.34
CA LEU A 159 -15.06 18.68 -9.55
C LEU A 159 -16.11 18.83 -8.44
N SER A 160 -15.69 18.94 -7.17
CA SER A 160 -16.59 19.19 -6.03
C SER A 160 -17.34 20.51 -6.22
N ALA A 161 -16.64 21.59 -6.61
CA ALA A 161 -17.26 22.90 -6.82
C ALA A 161 -18.27 22.93 -7.97
N SER A 162 -18.04 22.16 -9.05
CA SER A 162 -18.86 22.20 -10.26
C SER A 162 -20.02 21.20 -10.25
N TYR A 163 -19.79 20.00 -9.70
CA TYR A 163 -20.73 18.87 -9.79
C TYR A 163 -21.10 18.26 -8.42
N GLY A 164 -20.54 18.80 -7.33
CA GLY A 164 -20.77 18.33 -5.97
C GLY A 164 -19.94 17.11 -5.57
N ASP A 165 -19.90 16.87 -4.26
CA ASP A 165 -19.10 15.80 -3.64
C ASP A 165 -19.46 14.40 -4.12
N SER A 166 -20.73 14.18 -4.50
CA SER A 166 -21.18 12.88 -5.02
C SER A 166 -20.41 12.42 -6.24
N LEU A 167 -20.13 13.34 -7.18
CA LEU A 167 -19.43 13.00 -8.40
C LEU A 167 -17.95 12.73 -8.12
N VAL A 168 -17.33 13.49 -7.21
CA VAL A 168 -15.94 13.26 -6.80
C VAL A 168 -15.77 11.86 -6.20
N VAL A 169 -16.67 11.44 -5.31
CA VAL A 169 -16.63 10.10 -4.71
C VAL A 169 -16.81 9.01 -5.75
N LEU A 170 -17.72 9.20 -6.71
CA LEU A 170 -17.91 8.28 -7.81
C LEU A 170 -16.64 8.15 -8.66
N VAL A 171 -16.03 9.27 -9.06
CA VAL A 171 -14.78 9.28 -9.84
C VAL A 171 -13.64 8.62 -9.06
N ALA A 172 -13.47 8.94 -7.78
CA ALA A 172 -12.46 8.30 -6.94
C ALA A 172 -12.67 6.78 -6.82
N THR A 173 -13.94 6.34 -6.69
CA THR A 173 -14.28 4.90 -6.66
C THR A 173 -13.95 4.22 -7.99
N VAL A 174 -14.24 4.86 -9.13
CA VAL A 174 -13.89 4.33 -10.45
C VAL A 174 -12.37 4.23 -10.62
N VAL A 175 -11.61 5.27 -10.22
CA VAL A 175 -10.14 5.25 -10.27
C VAL A 175 -9.58 4.12 -9.40
N ALA A 176 -10.11 3.94 -8.19
CA ALA A 176 -9.73 2.86 -7.30
C ALA A 176 -10.03 1.47 -7.88
N LEU A 177 -11.20 1.28 -8.50
CA LEU A 177 -11.55 0.03 -9.17
C LEU A 177 -10.66 -0.23 -10.40
N LEU A 178 -10.33 0.81 -11.15
CA LEU A 178 -9.38 0.72 -12.27
C LEU A 178 -7.98 0.32 -11.78
N ASP A 179 -7.54 0.84 -10.64
CA ASP A 179 -6.25 0.45 -10.04
C ASP A 179 -6.25 -1.03 -9.63
N ILE A 180 -7.28 -1.49 -8.92
CA ILE A 180 -7.46 -2.90 -8.57
C ILE A 180 -7.48 -3.78 -9.83
N CYS A 181 -8.21 -3.35 -10.87
CA CYS A 181 -8.28 -4.05 -12.15
C CYS A 181 -6.92 -4.09 -12.86
N PHE A 182 -6.17 -2.98 -12.82
CA PHE A 182 -4.84 -2.88 -13.38
C PHE A 182 -3.85 -3.81 -12.66
N ILE A 183 -3.92 -3.89 -11.33
CA ILE A 183 -3.11 -4.84 -10.56
C ILE A 183 -3.44 -6.29 -10.94
N LEU A 184 -4.73 -6.62 -11.06
CA LEU A 184 -5.16 -7.96 -11.44
C LEU A 184 -4.67 -8.38 -12.83
N LEU A 185 -4.85 -7.51 -13.83
CA LEU A 185 -4.63 -7.83 -15.24
C LEU A 185 -3.20 -7.54 -15.73
N ALA A 186 -2.59 -6.45 -15.27
CA ALA A 186 -1.36 -5.93 -15.84
C ALA A 186 -0.13 -6.23 -14.99
N VAL A 187 -0.21 -6.22 -13.65
CA VAL A 187 0.98 -6.44 -12.80
C VAL A 187 1.37 -7.93 -12.83
N PRO A 188 2.54 -8.31 -13.36
CA PRO A 188 3.04 -9.67 -13.25
C PRO A 188 3.64 -9.91 -11.86
N GLU A 189 3.58 -11.15 -11.37
CA GLU A 189 4.23 -11.55 -10.12
C GLU A 189 5.76 -11.37 -10.22
N SER A 190 6.39 -10.71 -9.25
CA SER A 190 7.85 -10.54 -9.21
C SER A 190 8.59 -11.76 -8.65
N LEU A 191 7.94 -12.56 -7.79
CA LEU A 191 8.58 -13.70 -7.12
C LEU A 191 8.67 -14.95 -8.03
N PRO A 192 9.85 -15.60 -8.09
CA PRO A 192 10.03 -16.82 -8.87
C PRO A 192 9.22 -17.99 -8.30
N GLU A 193 8.65 -18.80 -9.21
CA GLU A 193 7.71 -19.89 -8.94
C GLU A 193 8.23 -20.95 -7.92
N LYS A 194 9.55 -21.04 -7.73
CA LYS A 194 10.21 -21.94 -6.77
C LYS A 194 10.08 -21.53 -5.29
N MET A 195 9.73 -20.27 -4.98
CA MET A 195 9.53 -19.81 -3.60
C MET A 195 8.06 -19.81 -3.16
N ARG A 196 7.12 -20.14 -4.06
CA ARG A 196 5.71 -20.28 -3.69
C ARG A 196 5.52 -21.52 -2.82
N PRO A 197 4.86 -21.45 -1.65
CA PRO A 197 4.37 -22.65 -1.01
C PRO A 197 3.35 -23.29 -1.97
N LEU A 198 3.69 -24.47 -2.47
CA LEU A 198 2.99 -25.16 -3.56
C LEU A 198 1.56 -25.63 -3.20
N SER A 199 1.01 -25.20 -2.07
CA SER A 199 -0.30 -25.58 -1.57
C SER A 199 -0.78 -24.60 -0.51
N TRP A 200 -2.05 -24.18 -0.62
CA TRP A 200 -2.85 -23.52 0.42
C TRP A 200 -3.05 -24.47 1.64
N GLY A 201 -1.96 -24.93 2.23
CA GLY A 201 -1.92 -26.02 3.22
C GLY A 201 -0.53 -26.58 3.53
N ALA A 202 0.55 -26.10 2.90
CA ALA A 202 1.91 -26.44 3.34
C ALA A 202 2.17 -25.81 4.72
N GLN A 203 2.69 -26.60 5.68
CA GLN A 203 2.95 -26.14 7.03
C GLN A 203 3.91 -24.95 7.03
N ILE A 204 3.35 -23.77 7.29
CA ILE A 204 4.08 -22.52 7.46
C ILE A 204 4.95 -22.66 8.70
N SER A 205 6.26 -22.74 8.53
CA SER A 205 7.18 -22.58 9.65
C SER A 205 7.19 -21.11 10.03
N TRP A 206 6.47 -20.75 11.09
CA TRP A 206 6.39 -19.41 11.66
C TRP A 206 7.77 -18.76 11.89
N ARG A 207 8.86 -19.56 11.97
CA ARG A 207 10.25 -19.09 12.01
C ARG A 207 10.73 -18.33 10.76
N GLN A 208 10.10 -18.51 9.59
CA GLN A 208 10.45 -17.76 8.36
C GLN A 208 9.65 -16.46 8.21
N ALA A 209 8.52 -16.33 8.93
CA ALA A 209 7.65 -15.17 8.92
C ALA A 209 7.84 -14.28 10.15
N ASP A 210 8.97 -14.39 10.85
CA ASP A 210 9.28 -13.58 12.03
C ASP A 210 9.81 -12.19 11.58
N PRO A 211 9.01 -11.11 11.65
CA PRO A 211 9.47 -9.76 11.30
C PRO A 211 10.61 -9.28 12.21
N PHE A 212 10.81 -9.93 13.36
CA PHE A 212 11.87 -9.63 14.33
C PHE A 212 13.13 -10.50 14.17
N ALA A 213 13.14 -11.52 13.30
CA ALA A 213 14.35 -12.30 13.05
C ALA A 213 15.48 -11.42 12.49
N LEU A 214 15.12 -10.39 11.70
CA LEU A 214 16.06 -9.40 11.17
C LEU A 214 16.74 -8.57 12.26
N PHE A 215 16.03 -8.26 13.35
CA PHE A 215 16.61 -7.57 14.51
C PHE A 215 17.63 -8.44 15.24
N ARG A 216 17.37 -9.75 15.33
CA ARG A 216 18.27 -10.71 16.00
C ARG A 216 19.59 -10.89 15.24
N ILE A 217 19.53 -10.98 13.91
CA ILE A 217 20.71 -11.10 13.04
C ILE A 217 21.60 -9.84 13.12
N ARG A 218 21.00 -8.64 13.29
CA ARG A 218 21.77 -7.40 13.43
C ARG A 218 22.49 -7.31 14.77
N THR A 219 21.92 -7.84 15.85
CA THR A 219 22.59 -7.91 17.16
C THR A 219 23.78 -8.87 17.12
N ASP A 220 23.65 -10.00 16.42
CA ASP A 220 24.74 -10.99 16.28
C ASP A 220 25.94 -10.43 15.48
N HIS A 221 25.67 -9.61 14.46
CA HIS A 221 26.73 -8.97 13.65
C HIS A 221 27.45 -7.83 14.41
N LEU A 222 26.75 -7.11 15.30
CA LEU A 222 27.35 -6.10 16.19
C LEU A 222 28.24 -6.77 17.26
N LEU A 223 27.77 -7.87 17.87
CA LEU A 223 28.54 -8.64 18.84
C LEU A 223 29.79 -9.30 18.21
N GLY A 224 29.72 -9.72 16.94
CA GLY A 224 30.87 -10.27 16.21
C GLY A 224 31.96 -9.24 15.87
N ILE A 225 31.58 -7.99 15.60
CA ILE A 225 32.53 -6.90 15.31
C ILE A 225 33.22 -6.42 16.60
N ASP A 226 32.48 -6.32 17.71
CA ASP A 226 33.05 -6.00 19.01
C ASP A 226 34.05 -7.07 19.48
N CYS A 227 33.76 -8.35 19.22
CA CYS A 227 34.68 -9.44 19.54
C CYS A 227 35.96 -9.42 18.67
N TYR A 228 35.85 -9.04 17.39
CA TYR A 228 37.00 -8.89 16.49
C TYR A 228 37.91 -7.71 16.87
N ILE A 229 37.34 -6.59 17.34
CA ILE A 229 38.12 -5.43 17.81
C ILE A 229 38.78 -5.70 19.15
N MET A 230 38.15 -6.46 20.06
CA MET A 230 38.76 -6.82 21.35
C MET A 230 39.92 -7.82 21.26
N GLN A 231 40.04 -8.55 20.15
CA GLN A 231 41.10 -9.53 19.91
C GLN A 231 42.33 -8.94 19.17
N HIS A 232 42.22 -7.69 18.70
CA HIS A 232 43.25 -6.97 17.95
C HIS A 232 43.64 -5.60 18.56
N ALA A 233 43.26 -5.35 19.82
CA ALA A 233 43.73 -4.23 20.64
C ALA A 233 44.58 -4.76 21.80
#